data_AF-A0A933HYX2-F1
#
_entry.id   AF-A0A933HYX2-F1
#
_cell.length_a   1.000
_cell.length_b   1.000
_cell.length_c   1.000
_cell.angle_alpha   90.00
_cell.angle_beta   90.00
_cell.angle_gamma   90.00
#
_symmetry.space_group_name_H-M   'P 1'
#
loop_
_entity.id
_entity.type
_entity.pdbx_description
1 polymer ?
#
loop_
_entity_poly.entity_id
_entity_poly.type
_entity_poly.pdbx_seq_one_letter_code
_entity_poly.pdbx_strand_id
1 'polypeptide(L)'
;MTKSLFAAIPILALALPALARMPSLENLRSQALGQLEINAPPGYERPAPQPPQPIDIATYATDEEFTFESDAKPALDERLAALRNAGVTVLGGRAFQKPNRRWTFAIDYVPTVAHGTQMPPAALLQTYRSPAAYWRESDAEEAMGSAAANLRNAGLPVLNSYLFDAGRDHSFAVDFLVPNALRPTQQYEVRFEKYAGGKFDFESEAEAAVAGFSSQFSQAGVPVLRGKAVRRPDRDYSVELEYVVRTNKYGPRPLYSSGRYDSRETFSFEDEAVKAAREKLPVFSQAGLAAVQGFSRKVNRDYSYSVDYLVRNIYQGGAVYPSAVVKTYQAAETFSFESEAETAMQEKTAAFNSAGLTVIGSEVIRTGRDYTYVLDYVAKAQQPGSPLPAPAAAGRPDSWDIERAAKTVVSLAEKADSLSLSERRRLEDKLEYLDSFSAAQLDDALMLGEQRALRSACRTIRRELKLPRDIRDLAESVESKL
;
A
#
# COMPACT_ATOMS: atom_id res chain seq x y z
N MET A 1 57.51 -52.47 -34.42
CA MET A 1 56.13 -52.81 -34.00
C MET A 1 56.16 -53.12 -32.52
N THR A 2 55.76 -52.16 -31.67
CA THR A 2 55.33 -52.38 -30.28
C THR A 2 54.77 -51.05 -29.77
N LYS A 3 53.64 -51.14 -29.07
CA LYS A 3 52.60 -50.13 -28.92
C LYS A 3 52.79 -49.27 -27.67
N SER A 4 52.41 -47.99 -27.80
CA SER A 4 52.18 -47.02 -26.73
C SER A 4 51.10 -47.46 -25.75
N LEU A 5 51.29 -47.15 -24.46
CA LEU A 5 50.27 -47.19 -23.42
C LEU A 5 50.12 -45.78 -22.85
N PHE A 6 48.99 -45.15 -23.17
CA PHE A 6 48.53 -43.87 -22.63
C PHE A 6 47.88 -44.11 -21.28
N ALA A 7 48.28 -43.33 -20.27
CA ALA A 7 47.64 -43.27 -18.96
C ALA A 7 46.40 -42.36 -19.02
N ALA A 8 45.27 -42.88 -18.53
CA ALA A 8 44.00 -42.17 -18.46
C ALA A 8 43.91 -41.29 -17.21
N ILE A 9 43.47 -40.04 -17.40
CA ILE A 9 43.13 -39.06 -16.35
C ILE A 9 41.63 -39.23 -16.03
N PRO A 10 41.21 -39.34 -14.76
CA PRO A 10 39.79 -39.31 -14.42
C PRO A 10 39.29 -37.86 -14.42
N ILE A 11 38.26 -37.60 -15.23
CA ILE A 11 37.51 -36.35 -15.24
C ILE A 11 36.57 -36.35 -14.03
N LEU A 12 36.84 -35.47 -13.07
CA LEU A 12 35.97 -35.19 -11.94
C LEU A 12 34.78 -34.34 -12.44
N ALA A 13 33.62 -34.96 -12.60
CA ALA A 13 32.38 -34.27 -12.97
C ALA A 13 31.82 -33.51 -11.74
N LEU A 14 31.99 -32.19 -11.74
CA LEU A 14 31.33 -31.26 -10.82
C LEU A 14 29.82 -31.21 -11.14
N ALA A 15 29.01 -31.84 -10.27
CA ALA A 15 27.57 -31.66 -10.27
C ALA A 15 27.24 -30.29 -9.65
N LEU A 16 26.92 -29.31 -10.49
CA LEU A 16 26.28 -28.06 -10.07
C LEU A 16 24.83 -28.36 -9.70
N PRO A 17 24.37 -28.09 -8.46
CA PRO A 17 22.94 -28.09 -8.20
C PRO A 17 22.32 -26.92 -8.98
N ALA A 18 21.35 -27.24 -9.83
CA ALA A 18 20.51 -26.27 -10.51
C ALA A 18 19.74 -25.47 -9.46
N LEU A 19 20.29 -24.34 -9.03
CA LEU A 19 19.57 -23.29 -8.31
C LEU A 19 18.39 -22.88 -9.20
N ALA A 20 17.18 -23.17 -8.73
CA ALA A 20 15.96 -22.63 -9.30
C ALA A 20 16.10 -21.11 -9.37
N ARG A 21 16.31 -20.57 -10.58
CA ARG A 21 16.14 -19.14 -10.85
C ARG A 21 14.68 -18.82 -10.53
N MET A 22 14.44 -18.21 -9.38
CA MET A 22 13.18 -17.48 -9.18
C MET A 22 13.11 -16.41 -10.29
N PRO A 23 11.91 -16.13 -10.83
CA PRO A 23 11.76 -15.08 -11.82
C PRO A 23 12.34 -13.79 -11.24
N SER A 24 13.31 -13.19 -11.95
CA SER A 24 13.75 -11.83 -11.68
C SER A 24 12.55 -10.89 -11.81
N LEU A 25 12.59 -9.75 -11.12
CA LEU A 25 11.58 -8.69 -11.25
C LEU A 25 11.31 -8.30 -12.72
N GLU A 26 12.25 -8.56 -13.64
CA GLU A 26 12.07 -8.36 -15.08
C GLU A 26 10.93 -9.20 -15.70
N ASN A 27 10.68 -10.42 -15.22
CA ASN A 27 9.60 -11.27 -15.75
C ASN A 27 8.20 -10.84 -15.27
N LEU A 28 8.10 -9.93 -14.30
CA LEU A 28 6.83 -9.36 -13.84
C LEU A 28 6.44 -8.10 -14.60
N ARG A 29 7.38 -7.45 -15.31
CA ARG A 29 7.11 -6.21 -16.07
C ARG A 29 6.11 -6.41 -17.22
N SER A 30 5.88 -7.65 -17.66
CA SER A 30 4.99 -7.97 -18.79
C SER A 30 3.65 -8.60 -18.37
N GLN A 31 3.42 -8.91 -17.10
CA GLN A 31 2.15 -9.48 -16.66
C GLN A 31 1.18 -8.36 -16.28
N ALA A 32 0.19 -8.12 -17.14
CA ALA A 32 -0.97 -7.29 -16.79
C ALA A 32 -1.61 -7.81 -15.49
N LEU A 33 -2.24 -6.93 -14.70
CA LEU A 33 -2.91 -7.28 -13.43
C LEU A 33 -3.86 -8.49 -13.55
N GLY A 34 -4.38 -8.78 -14.75
CA GLY A 34 -5.25 -9.92 -15.05
C GLY A 34 -4.56 -11.30 -15.17
N GLN A 35 -3.24 -11.40 -15.21
CA GLN A 35 -2.51 -12.67 -15.49
C GLN A 35 -1.78 -13.28 -14.30
N LEU A 36 -1.81 -12.66 -13.12
CA LEU A 36 -1.17 -13.18 -11.92
C LEU A 36 -2.00 -14.35 -11.34
N GLU A 37 -1.83 -15.55 -11.88
CA GLU A 37 -2.26 -16.78 -11.20
C GLU A 37 -1.32 -17.04 -10.02
N ILE A 38 -1.87 -16.91 -8.80
CA ILE A 38 -1.17 -17.32 -7.59
C ILE A 38 -1.27 -18.82 -7.51
N ASN A 39 -0.16 -19.52 -7.77
CA ASN A 39 -0.05 -20.96 -7.58
C ASN A 39 -0.57 -21.32 -6.19
N ALA A 40 -1.59 -22.17 -6.14
CA ALA A 40 -2.13 -22.66 -4.89
C ALA A 40 -1.02 -23.42 -4.14
N PRO A 41 -0.93 -23.28 -2.79
CA PRO A 41 0.07 -24.03 -2.04
C PRO A 41 -0.12 -25.54 -2.24
N PRO A 42 0.96 -26.33 -2.23
CA PRO A 42 0.88 -27.79 -2.36
C PRO A 42 -0.04 -28.36 -1.27
N GLY A 43 -1.05 -29.14 -1.67
CA GLY A 43 -2.09 -29.68 -0.78
C GLY A 43 -3.39 -28.86 -0.71
N TYR A 44 -3.51 -27.74 -1.44
CA TYR A 44 -4.79 -27.03 -1.56
C TYR A 44 -5.73 -27.81 -2.49
N GLU A 45 -6.71 -28.49 -1.91
CA GLU A 45 -7.80 -29.08 -2.68
C GLU A 45 -8.63 -27.99 -3.34
N ARG A 46 -8.79 -28.08 -4.66
CA ARG A 46 -9.69 -27.21 -5.41
C ARG A 46 -11.10 -27.34 -4.78
N PRO A 47 -11.82 -26.24 -4.50
CA PRO A 47 -13.12 -26.33 -3.85
C PRO A 47 -14.04 -27.28 -4.61
N ALA A 48 -14.59 -28.28 -3.93
CA ALA A 48 -15.52 -29.24 -4.52
C ALA A 48 -16.71 -28.52 -5.17
N PRO A 49 -17.18 -28.94 -6.36
CA PRO A 49 -18.26 -28.27 -7.08
C PRO A 49 -19.47 -28.06 -6.14
N GLN A 50 -19.86 -26.81 -5.89
CA GLN A 50 -21.08 -26.56 -5.13
C GLN A 50 -22.30 -26.73 -6.05
N PRO A 51 -23.47 -27.12 -5.52
CA PRO A 51 -24.72 -27.09 -6.27
C PRO A 51 -24.99 -25.66 -6.79
N PRO A 52 -25.70 -25.51 -7.92
CA PRO A 52 -25.99 -24.20 -8.50
C PRO A 52 -26.69 -23.31 -7.48
N GLN A 53 -26.03 -22.21 -7.11
CA GLN A 53 -26.58 -21.17 -6.25
C GLN A 53 -27.69 -20.40 -7.01
N PRO A 54 -28.68 -19.83 -6.32
CA PRO A 54 -29.61 -18.87 -6.94
C PRO A 54 -28.82 -17.75 -7.62
N ILE A 55 -29.24 -17.35 -8.83
CA ILE A 55 -28.63 -16.21 -9.51
C ILE A 55 -29.23 -14.94 -8.92
N ASP A 56 -28.44 -14.22 -8.13
CA ASP A 56 -28.81 -12.88 -7.69
C ASP A 56 -28.73 -11.90 -8.86
N ILE A 57 -29.70 -11.00 -8.94
CA ILE A 57 -29.74 -9.92 -9.94
C ILE A 57 -29.60 -8.61 -9.19
N ALA A 58 -28.60 -7.83 -9.55
CA ALA A 58 -28.36 -6.50 -9.02
C ALA A 58 -28.65 -5.44 -10.10
N THR A 59 -28.98 -4.22 -9.66
CA THR A 59 -29.24 -3.10 -10.56
C THR A 59 -28.13 -2.05 -10.38
N TYR A 60 -27.37 -1.80 -11.43
CA TYR A 60 -26.46 -0.67 -11.54
C TYR A 60 -27.28 0.59 -11.87
N ALA A 61 -27.20 1.59 -11.00
CA ALA A 61 -27.86 2.88 -11.18
C ALA A 61 -26.81 3.99 -11.32
N THR A 62 -26.93 4.81 -12.37
CA THR A 62 -26.05 5.96 -12.58
C THR A 62 -26.68 7.24 -12.03
N ASP A 63 -25.84 8.22 -11.69
CA ASP A 63 -26.29 9.59 -11.38
C ASP A 63 -26.39 10.49 -12.62
N GLU A 64 -26.12 9.96 -13.82
CA GLU A 64 -26.24 10.69 -15.08
C GLU A 64 -27.68 11.12 -15.35
N GLU A 65 -27.82 12.38 -15.74
CA GLU A 65 -29.09 13.00 -16.07
C GLU A 65 -29.03 13.66 -17.44
N PHE A 66 -29.97 13.27 -18.29
CA PHE A 66 -30.07 13.68 -19.68
C PHE A 66 -31.33 14.52 -19.89
N THR A 67 -31.30 15.40 -20.88
CA THR A 67 -32.49 16.19 -21.23
C THR A 67 -33.50 15.33 -21.99
N PHE A 68 -33.02 14.45 -22.87
CA PHE A 68 -33.87 13.61 -23.71
C PHE A 68 -33.52 12.13 -23.58
N GLU A 69 -34.50 11.27 -23.84
CA GLU A 69 -34.29 9.82 -23.94
C GLU A 69 -33.28 9.47 -25.04
N SER A 70 -33.24 10.26 -26.12
CA SER A 70 -32.31 10.11 -27.23
C SER A 70 -30.84 10.24 -26.82
N ASP A 71 -30.55 10.91 -25.71
CA ASP A 71 -29.19 11.07 -25.18
C ASP A 71 -28.89 9.99 -24.14
N ALA A 72 -29.90 9.60 -23.34
CA ALA A 72 -29.78 8.55 -22.34
C ALA A 72 -29.55 7.15 -22.94
N LYS A 73 -30.16 6.86 -24.10
CA LYS A 73 -30.02 5.55 -24.78
C LYS A 73 -28.60 5.26 -25.26
N PRO A 74 -27.92 6.16 -26.01
CA PRO A 74 -26.52 5.98 -26.37
C PRO A 74 -25.60 5.79 -25.16
N ALA A 75 -25.79 6.57 -24.08
CA ALA A 75 -25.00 6.43 -22.86
C ALA A 75 -25.25 5.08 -22.15
N LEU A 76 -26.49 4.60 -22.14
CA LEU A 76 -26.84 3.25 -21.68
C LEU A 76 -26.11 2.18 -22.51
N ASP A 77 -26.16 2.27 -23.84
CA ASP A 77 -25.54 1.29 -24.74
C ASP A 77 -24.01 1.26 -24.58
N GLU A 78 -23.37 2.42 -24.45
CA GLU A 78 -21.95 2.55 -24.15
C GLU A 78 -21.63 1.86 -22.81
N ARG A 79 -22.45 2.07 -21.79
CA ARG A 79 -22.25 1.46 -20.48
C ARG A 79 -22.43 -0.05 -20.49
N LEU A 80 -23.44 -0.54 -21.22
CA LEU A 80 -23.65 -1.98 -21.45
C LEU A 80 -22.41 -2.61 -22.11
N ALA A 81 -21.83 -1.94 -23.10
CA ALA A 81 -20.61 -2.41 -23.78
C ALA A 81 -19.41 -2.42 -22.83
N ALA A 82 -19.20 -1.35 -22.04
CA ALA A 82 -18.11 -1.26 -21.07
C ALA A 82 -18.18 -2.39 -20.01
N LEU A 83 -19.37 -2.65 -19.47
CA LEU A 83 -19.58 -3.75 -18.51
C LEU A 83 -19.30 -5.13 -19.11
N ARG A 84 -19.78 -5.39 -20.33
CA ARG A 84 -19.51 -6.66 -21.04
C ARG A 84 -18.03 -6.84 -21.31
N ASN A 85 -17.34 -5.79 -21.78
CA ASN A 85 -15.90 -5.81 -22.04
C ASN A 85 -15.09 -6.05 -20.76
N ALA A 86 -15.60 -5.59 -19.61
CA ALA A 86 -15.02 -5.85 -18.31
C ALA A 86 -15.27 -7.28 -17.79
N GLY A 87 -16.07 -8.10 -18.49
CA GLY A 87 -16.42 -9.46 -18.06
C GLY A 87 -17.61 -9.52 -17.10
N VAL A 88 -18.41 -8.45 -16.98
CA VAL A 88 -19.65 -8.45 -16.20
C VAL A 88 -20.77 -9.03 -17.06
N THR A 89 -21.54 -9.97 -16.50
CA THR A 89 -22.72 -10.51 -17.17
C THR A 89 -23.89 -9.55 -16.99
N VAL A 90 -24.35 -8.97 -18.10
CA VAL A 90 -25.44 -7.98 -18.12
C VAL A 90 -26.70 -8.61 -18.69
N LEU A 91 -27.83 -8.41 -18.02
CA LEU A 91 -29.16 -8.95 -18.39
C LEU A 91 -29.96 -7.99 -19.27
N GLY A 92 -29.69 -6.69 -19.16
CA GLY A 92 -30.32 -5.64 -19.93
C GLY A 92 -30.24 -4.30 -19.23
N GLY A 93 -30.74 -3.26 -19.87
CA GLY A 93 -30.88 -1.95 -19.22
C GLY A 93 -32.07 -1.20 -19.76
N ARG A 94 -32.49 -0.18 -19.01
CA ARG A 94 -33.64 0.66 -19.34
C ARG A 94 -33.32 2.13 -19.08
N ALA A 95 -33.64 2.97 -20.06
CA ALA A 95 -33.71 4.41 -19.85
C ALA A 95 -35.09 4.77 -19.27
N PHE A 96 -35.14 5.67 -18.31
CA PHE A 96 -36.38 6.11 -17.68
C PHE A 96 -36.29 7.57 -17.23
N GLN A 97 -37.44 8.21 -17.07
CA GLN A 97 -37.52 9.59 -16.62
C GLN A 97 -37.63 9.67 -15.09
N LYS A 98 -36.80 10.52 -14.47
CA LYS A 98 -36.87 10.86 -13.03
C LYS A 98 -37.99 11.88 -12.76
N PRO A 99 -38.41 12.07 -11.49
CA PRO A 99 -39.42 13.06 -11.11
C PRO A 99 -39.07 14.50 -11.53
N ASN A 100 -37.78 14.84 -11.62
CA ASN A 100 -37.29 16.14 -12.08
C ASN A 100 -37.35 16.32 -13.61
N ARG A 101 -38.03 15.41 -14.33
CA ARG A 101 -38.17 15.35 -15.79
C ARG A 101 -36.87 15.09 -16.56
N ARG A 102 -35.75 14.83 -15.89
CA ARG A 102 -34.51 14.37 -16.55
C ARG A 102 -34.56 12.87 -16.81
N TRP A 103 -33.94 12.44 -17.90
CA TRP A 103 -33.78 11.03 -18.24
C TRP A 103 -32.53 10.46 -17.58
N THR A 104 -32.56 9.19 -17.20
CA THR A 104 -31.43 8.44 -16.66
C THR A 104 -31.55 6.98 -17.10
N PHE A 105 -30.65 6.10 -16.69
CA PHE A 105 -30.76 4.67 -16.98
C PHE A 105 -30.35 3.79 -15.81
N ALA A 106 -30.78 2.55 -15.86
CA ALA A 106 -30.37 1.48 -14.95
C ALA A 106 -30.05 0.20 -15.75
N ILE A 107 -29.13 -0.60 -15.25
CA ILE A 107 -28.65 -1.83 -15.89
C ILE A 107 -28.78 -2.98 -14.89
N ASP A 108 -29.51 -4.02 -15.28
CA ASP A 108 -29.61 -5.24 -14.48
C ASP A 108 -28.46 -6.19 -14.85
N TYR A 109 -27.73 -6.68 -13.85
CA TYR A 109 -26.52 -7.49 -14.03
C TYR A 109 -26.43 -8.59 -12.98
N VAL A 110 -25.58 -9.59 -13.26
CA VAL A 110 -25.24 -10.64 -12.30
C VAL A 110 -24.02 -10.17 -11.51
N PRO A 111 -24.11 -10.00 -10.18
CA PRO A 111 -23.02 -9.46 -9.36
C PRO A 111 -21.91 -10.48 -9.08
N THR A 112 -22.04 -11.70 -9.60
CA THR A 112 -21.02 -12.75 -9.48
C THR A 112 -20.54 -13.22 -10.84
N VAL A 113 -19.25 -13.57 -10.89
CA VAL A 113 -18.60 -14.15 -12.08
C VAL A 113 -17.96 -15.48 -11.74
N ALA A 114 -18.17 -16.49 -12.58
CA ALA A 114 -17.62 -17.82 -12.37
C ALA A 114 -16.10 -17.84 -12.63
N HIS A 115 -15.38 -18.62 -11.84
CA HIS A 115 -13.95 -18.83 -12.07
C HIS A 115 -13.69 -19.50 -13.41
N GLY A 116 -12.73 -18.98 -14.18
CA GLY A 116 -12.37 -19.50 -15.51
C GLY A 116 -13.11 -18.82 -16.68
N THR A 117 -14.01 -17.88 -16.42
CA THR A 117 -14.58 -17.01 -17.47
C THR A 117 -13.72 -15.74 -17.63
N GLN A 118 -14.07 -14.90 -18.61
CA GLN A 118 -13.62 -13.51 -18.61
C GLN A 118 -14.13 -12.85 -17.32
N MET A 119 -13.23 -12.21 -16.58
CA MET A 119 -13.51 -11.60 -15.28
C MET A 119 -12.89 -10.21 -15.22
N PRO A 120 -13.49 -9.28 -14.46
CA PRO A 120 -12.82 -8.04 -14.11
C PRO A 120 -11.48 -8.33 -13.41
N PRO A 121 -10.49 -7.42 -13.50
CA PRO A 121 -9.22 -7.58 -12.80
C PRO A 121 -9.41 -7.51 -11.28
N ALA A 122 -8.49 -8.14 -10.56
CA ALA A 122 -8.42 -8.01 -9.10
C ALA A 122 -7.37 -6.94 -8.77
N ALA A 123 -7.82 -5.72 -8.53
CA ALA A 123 -6.96 -4.58 -8.23
C ALA A 123 -7.47 -3.81 -7.00
N LEU A 124 -6.53 -3.18 -6.29
CA LEU A 124 -6.79 -2.28 -5.16
C LEU A 124 -6.17 -0.92 -5.48
N LEU A 125 -6.93 0.14 -5.25
CA LEU A 125 -6.42 1.49 -5.25
C LEU A 125 -5.70 1.76 -3.93
N GLN A 126 -4.48 2.28 -3.99
CA GLN A 126 -3.72 2.74 -2.83
C GLN A 126 -3.13 4.12 -3.09
N THR A 127 -2.90 4.87 -2.01
CA THR A 127 -2.23 6.17 -2.05
C THR A 127 -1.00 6.10 -1.16
N TYR A 128 0.18 6.24 -1.76
CA TYR A 128 1.41 6.48 -1.01
C TYR A 128 1.44 7.94 -0.61
N ARG A 129 1.57 8.23 0.69
CA ARG A 129 1.78 9.59 1.19
C ARG A 129 3.19 9.69 1.74
N SER A 130 3.94 10.66 1.22
CA SER A 130 5.30 10.89 1.71
C SER A 130 5.27 11.23 3.20
N PRO A 131 6.13 10.61 4.03
CA PRO A 131 6.31 11.01 5.42
C PRO A 131 7.13 12.28 5.57
N ALA A 132 7.83 12.71 4.51
CA ALA A 132 8.69 13.88 4.52
C ALA A 132 7.89 15.13 4.13
N ALA A 133 8.31 16.26 4.70
CA ALA A 133 7.88 17.59 4.32
C ALA A 133 9.09 18.37 3.80
N TYR A 134 8.88 19.16 2.77
CA TYR A 134 9.90 19.86 2.01
C TYR A 134 9.62 21.35 2.06
N TRP A 135 10.61 22.13 2.48
CA TRP A 135 10.47 23.58 2.50
C TRP A 135 10.23 24.17 1.09
N ARG A 136 10.86 23.59 0.06
CA ARG A 136 10.71 24.02 -1.33
C ARG A 136 9.79 23.07 -2.08
N GLU A 137 8.86 23.65 -2.82
CA GLU A 137 7.96 22.92 -3.73
C GLU A 137 8.75 22.08 -4.75
N SER A 138 9.81 22.64 -5.35
CA SER A 138 10.68 21.94 -6.31
C SER A 138 11.30 20.64 -5.77
N ASP A 139 11.65 20.64 -4.47
CA ASP A 139 12.29 19.48 -3.84
C ASP A 139 11.23 18.38 -3.57
N ALA A 140 10.00 18.78 -3.24
CA ALA A 140 8.86 17.88 -3.16
C ALA A 140 8.50 17.28 -4.52
N GLU A 141 8.54 18.07 -5.61
CA GLU A 141 8.30 17.61 -6.98
C GLU A 141 9.34 16.60 -7.44
N GLU A 142 10.63 16.85 -7.20
CA GLU A 142 11.71 15.92 -7.53
C GLU A 142 11.54 14.59 -6.77
N ALA A 143 11.22 14.66 -5.47
CA ALA A 143 10.97 13.50 -4.64
C ALA A 143 9.71 12.72 -5.09
N MET A 144 8.64 13.43 -5.44
CA MET A 144 7.41 12.86 -5.98
C MET A 144 7.64 12.13 -7.30
N GLY A 145 8.33 12.78 -8.24
CA GLY A 145 8.69 12.20 -9.53
C GLY A 145 9.54 10.94 -9.36
N SER A 146 10.51 10.98 -8.44
CA SER A 146 11.35 9.82 -8.08
C SER A 146 10.53 8.68 -7.48
N ALA A 147 9.64 8.96 -6.52
CA ALA A 147 8.79 7.95 -5.89
C ALA A 147 7.82 7.31 -6.89
N ALA A 148 7.21 8.11 -7.77
CA ALA A 148 6.34 7.62 -8.84
C ALA A 148 7.11 6.75 -9.84
N ALA A 149 8.33 7.14 -10.22
CA ALA A 149 9.20 6.33 -11.07
C ALA A 149 9.57 5.00 -10.39
N ASN A 150 9.88 5.02 -9.09
CA ASN A 150 10.19 3.83 -8.32
C ASN A 150 9.01 2.84 -8.23
N LEU A 151 7.79 3.35 -8.01
CA LEU A 151 6.57 2.52 -8.04
C LEU A 151 6.34 1.89 -9.43
N ARG A 152 6.53 2.64 -10.52
CA ARG A 152 6.47 2.09 -11.88
C ARG A 152 7.54 1.04 -12.12
N ASN A 153 8.77 1.28 -11.63
CA ASN A 153 9.88 0.32 -11.72
C ASN A 153 9.61 -0.98 -10.94
N ALA A 154 8.81 -0.90 -9.87
CA ALA A 154 8.29 -2.04 -9.12
C ALA A 154 7.15 -2.80 -9.84
N GLY A 155 6.75 -2.34 -11.03
CA GLY A 155 5.67 -2.92 -11.83
C GLY A 155 4.27 -2.48 -11.39
N LEU A 156 4.15 -1.38 -10.63
CA LEU A 156 2.86 -0.87 -10.19
C LEU A 156 2.36 0.26 -11.10
N PRO A 157 1.11 0.18 -11.60
CA PRO A 157 0.53 1.26 -12.37
C PRO A 157 0.30 2.50 -11.49
N VAL A 158 1.03 3.57 -11.77
CA VAL A 158 0.83 4.89 -11.15
C VAL A 158 -0.24 5.63 -11.93
N LEU A 159 -1.29 6.04 -11.23
CA LEU A 159 -2.43 6.77 -11.77
C LEU A 159 -2.17 8.28 -11.70
N ASN A 160 -1.82 8.76 -10.52
CA ASN A 160 -1.67 10.19 -10.29
C ASN A 160 -0.58 10.46 -9.25
N SER A 161 -0.05 11.67 -9.28
CA SER A 161 0.87 12.16 -8.28
C SER A 161 0.61 13.65 -8.09
N TYR A 162 0.48 14.09 -6.84
CA TYR A 162 0.15 15.48 -6.53
C TYR A 162 0.84 15.96 -5.26
N LEU A 163 1.09 17.27 -5.21
CA LEU A 163 1.57 17.94 -4.01
C LEU A 163 0.39 18.32 -3.10
N PHE A 164 0.66 18.41 -1.81
CA PHE A 164 -0.28 18.97 -0.84
C PHE A 164 0.48 19.72 0.26
N ASP A 165 -0.20 20.68 0.88
CA ASP A 165 0.38 21.47 1.97
C ASP A 165 0.52 20.65 3.25
N ALA A 166 1.73 20.62 3.80
CA ALA A 166 2.09 19.99 5.06
C ALA A 166 2.48 21.07 6.08
N GLY A 167 1.51 21.87 6.51
CA GLY A 167 1.76 23.01 7.40
C GLY A 167 2.25 24.22 6.62
N ARG A 168 3.53 24.59 6.78
CA ARG A 168 4.20 25.63 5.99
C ARG A 168 5.10 25.06 4.89
N ASP A 169 5.18 23.74 4.83
CA ASP A 169 6.02 22.98 3.91
C ASP A 169 5.13 22.26 2.89
N HIS A 170 5.77 21.64 1.89
CA HIS A 170 5.12 20.84 0.85
C HIS A 170 5.38 19.35 1.09
N SER A 171 4.39 18.52 0.81
CA SER A 171 4.57 17.06 0.73
C SER A 171 3.84 16.55 -0.50
N PHE A 172 3.90 15.25 -0.75
CA PHE A 172 3.32 14.67 -1.95
C PHE A 172 2.63 13.34 -1.67
N ALA A 173 1.72 13.00 -2.57
CA ALA A 173 1.07 11.70 -2.62
C ALA A 173 1.13 11.13 -4.03
N VAL A 174 1.14 9.80 -4.11
CA VAL A 174 1.13 9.05 -5.37
C VAL A 174 0.02 8.00 -5.29
N ASP A 175 -0.96 8.09 -6.18
CA ASP A 175 -2.05 7.12 -6.32
C ASP A 175 -1.63 6.02 -7.29
N PHE A 176 -1.78 4.76 -6.90
CA PHE A 176 -1.35 3.61 -7.69
C PHE A 176 -2.26 2.40 -7.47
N LEU A 177 -2.20 1.45 -8.41
CA LEU A 177 -2.93 0.19 -8.34
C LEU A 177 -2.04 -0.95 -7.87
N VAL A 178 -2.54 -1.74 -6.93
CA VAL A 178 -1.88 -2.94 -6.41
C VAL A 178 -2.71 -4.17 -6.79
N PRO A 179 -2.10 -5.24 -7.33
CA PRO A 179 -2.81 -6.50 -7.55
C PRO A 179 -3.42 -7.03 -6.26
N ASN A 180 -4.66 -7.50 -6.33
CA ASN A 180 -5.35 -8.13 -5.22
C ASN A 180 -5.22 -9.68 -5.32
N ALA A 181 -4.46 -10.26 -4.41
CA ALA A 181 -4.18 -11.70 -4.28
C ALA A 181 -5.38 -12.49 -3.73
N LEU A 182 -6.50 -12.46 -4.46
CA LEU A 182 -7.73 -13.14 -4.08
C LEU A 182 -7.51 -14.65 -3.93
N ARG A 183 -8.11 -15.23 -2.89
CA ARG A 183 -8.18 -16.69 -2.74
C ARG A 183 -8.98 -17.29 -3.89
N PRO A 184 -8.52 -18.41 -4.49
CA PRO A 184 -9.31 -19.16 -5.46
C PRO A 184 -10.67 -19.57 -4.90
N THR A 185 -11.73 -19.06 -5.51
CA THR A 185 -13.13 -19.40 -5.23
C THR A 185 -13.85 -19.79 -6.53
N GLN A 186 -15.00 -20.46 -6.43
CA GLN A 186 -15.81 -20.81 -7.61
C GLN A 186 -16.47 -19.60 -8.25
N GLN A 187 -16.82 -18.61 -7.43
CA GLN A 187 -17.40 -17.35 -7.86
C GLN A 187 -16.65 -16.20 -7.20
N TYR A 188 -16.54 -15.10 -7.92
CA TYR A 188 -16.05 -13.82 -7.43
C TYR A 188 -17.18 -12.80 -7.51
N GLU A 189 -17.15 -11.83 -6.62
CA GLU A 189 -18.07 -10.70 -6.62
C GLU A 189 -17.52 -9.59 -7.52
N VAL A 190 -18.41 -8.96 -8.29
CA VAL A 190 -18.12 -7.77 -9.08
C VAL A 190 -18.43 -6.55 -8.20
N ARG A 191 -17.44 -5.66 -8.07
CA ARG A 191 -17.60 -4.41 -7.32
C ARG A 191 -17.30 -3.21 -8.22
N PHE A 192 -18.16 -2.21 -8.13
CA PHE A 192 -17.93 -0.90 -8.71
C PHE A 192 -17.28 -0.01 -7.66
N GLU A 193 -16.16 0.60 -8.02
CA GLU A 193 -15.40 1.49 -7.16
C GLU A 193 -15.27 2.85 -7.83
N LYS A 194 -15.02 3.87 -7.02
CA LYS A 194 -14.81 5.23 -7.48
C LYS A 194 -13.41 5.70 -7.14
N TYR A 195 -12.82 6.45 -8.05
CA TYR A 195 -11.55 7.13 -7.88
C TYR A 195 -11.75 8.62 -8.16
N ALA A 196 -11.29 9.48 -7.26
CA ALA A 196 -11.27 10.92 -7.48
C ALA A 196 -9.83 11.42 -7.49
N GLY A 197 -9.39 12.03 -8.59
CA GLY A 197 -8.01 12.42 -8.81
C GLY A 197 -7.86 13.77 -9.51
N GLY A 198 -6.71 14.40 -9.30
CA GLY A 198 -6.38 15.70 -9.87
C GLY A 198 -6.98 16.89 -9.10
N LYS A 199 -6.46 18.07 -9.43
CA LYS A 199 -6.89 19.37 -8.93
C LYS A 199 -6.83 20.34 -10.10
N PHE A 200 -7.98 20.85 -10.50
CA PHE A 200 -8.15 21.72 -11.67
C PHE A 200 -8.93 22.97 -11.26
N ASP A 201 -8.52 24.13 -11.75
CA ASP A 201 -9.19 25.39 -11.41
C ASP A 201 -10.56 25.48 -12.10
N PHE A 202 -10.71 24.84 -13.26
CA PHE A 202 -11.92 24.89 -14.08
C PHE A 202 -12.49 23.49 -14.37
N GLU A 203 -13.83 23.42 -14.47
CA GLU A 203 -14.55 22.19 -14.82
C GLU A 203 -14.11 21.64 -16.17
N SER A 204 -13.95 22.52 -17.18
CA SER A 204 -13.53 22.14 -18.54
C SER A 204 -12.14 21.51 -18.58
N GLU A 205 -11.24 21.88 -17.67
CA GLU A 205 -9.91 21.26 -17.57
C GLU A 205 -10.01 19.85 -16.99
N ALA A 206 -10.83 19.67 -15.95
CA ALA A 206 -11.11 18.35 -15.41
C ALA A 206 -11.80 17.45 -16.46
N GLU A 207 -12.76 17.97 -17.22
CA GLU A 207 -13.43 17.25 -18.32
C GLU A 207 -12.43 16.81 -19.39
N ALA A 208 -11.53 17.71 -19.83
CA ALA A 208 -10.49 17.37 -20.79
C ALA A 208 -9.51 16.31 -20.26
N ALA A 209 -9.27 16.29 -18.94
CA ALA A 209 -8.39 15.31 -18.30
C ALA A 209 -9.01 13.91 -18.15
N VAL A 210 -10.34 13.75 -18.23
CA VAL A 210 -11.04 12.46 -18.05
C VAL A 210 -10.45 11.36 -18.94
N ALA A 211 -10.19 11.66 -20.21
CA ALA A 211 -9.63 10.69 -21.14
C ALA A 211 -8.22 10.23 -20.74
N GLY A 212 -7.40 11.15 -20.22
CA GLY A 212 -6.06 10.87 -19.71
C GLY A 212 -6.09 9.88 -18.54
N PHE A 213 -6.89 10.17 -17.52
CA PHE A 213 -7.06 9.26 -16.37
C PHE A 213 -7.65 7.91 -16.79
N SER A 214 -8.66 7.91 -17.67
CA SER A 214 -9.28 6.68 -18.15
C SER A 214 -8.29 5.79 -18.91
N SER A 215 -7.38 6.40 -19.67
CA SER A 215 -6.31 5.70 -20.38
C SER A 215 -5.31 5.04 -19.43
N GLN A 216 -4.97 5.67 -18.30
CA GLN A 216 -4.05 5.10 -17.31
C GLN A 216 -4.64 3.84 -16.64
N PHE A 217 -5.92 3.89 -16.27
CA PHE A 217 -6.63 2.70 -15.76
C PHE A 217 -6.69 1.59 -16.82
N SER A 218 -7.00 1.94 -18.07
CA SER A 218 -7.03 0.98 -19.17
C SER A 218 -5.66 0.33 -19.43
N GLN A 219 -4.58 1.10 -19.38
CA GLN A 219 -3.20 0.60 -19.46
C GLN A 219 -2.83 -0.30 -18.28
N ALA A 220 -3.38 -0.04 -17.09
CA ALA A 220 -3.27 -0.91 -15.93
C ALA A 220 -4.10 -2.20 -16.05
N GLY A 221 -4.93 -2.32 -17.09
CA GLY A 221 -5.86 -3.44 -17.29
C GLY A 221 -7.12 -3.33 -16.43
N VAL A 222 -7.44 -2.15 -15.90
CA VAL A 222 -8.66 -1.87 -15.12
C VAL A 222 -9.69 -1.16 -15.99
N PRO A 223 -10.82 -1.80 -16.33
CA PRO A 223 -11.86 -1.19 -17.13
C PRO A 223 -12.52 -0.03 -16.40
N VAL A 224 -12.51 1.14 -17.04
CA VAL A 224 -13.27 2.32 -16.59
C VAL A 224 -14.65 2.27 -17.21
N LEU A 225 -15.67 2.39 -16.37
CA LEU A 225 -17.06 2.47 -16.80
C LEU A 225 -17.42 3.90 -17.18
N ARG A 226 -16.91 4.88 -16.43
CA ARG A 226 -17.15 6.30 -16.64
C ARG A 226 -16.09 7.17 -16.04
N GLY A 227 -15.94 8.35 -16.63
CA GLY A 227 -15.35 9.49 -15.96
C GLY A 227 -16.22 10.74 -16.06
N LYS A 228 -16.10 11.63 -15.08
CA LYS A 228 -16.70 12.97 -15.09
C LYS A 228 -15.85 13.95 -14.31
N ALA A 229 -16.02 15.24 -14.58
CA ALA A 229 -15.57 16.28 -13.67
C ALA A 229 -16.50 16.32 -12.45
N VAL A 230 -15.93 16.48 -11.26
CA VAL A 230 -16.66 16.71 -10.02
C VAL A 230 -16.04 17.88 -9.26
N ARG A 231 -16.90 18.70 -8.67
CA ARG A 231 -16.46 19.82 -7.84
C ARG A 231 -16.01 19.33 -6.47
N ARG A 232 -14.83 19.77 -6.04
CA ARG A 232 -14.21 19.46 -4.76
C ARG A 232 -14.69 20.41 -3.65
N PRO A 233 -14.51 20.04 -2.37
CA PRO A 233 -14.87 20.91 -1.24
C PRO A 233 -14.11 22.25 -1.20
N ASP A 234 -12.90 22.30 -1.76
CA ASP A 234 -12.04 23.48 -1.87
C ASP A 234 -12.44 24.44 -3.01
N ARG A 235 -13.54 24.12 -3.74
CA ARG A 235 -14.11 24.82 -4.90
C ARG A 235 -13.42 24.56 -6.24
N ASP A 236 -12.31 23.84 -6.23
CA ASP A 236 -11.65 23.35 -7.43
C ASP A 236 -12.41 22.14 -8.01
N TYR A 237 -11.89 21.57 -9.09
CA TYR A 237 -12.44 20.39 -9.76
C TYR A 237 -11.47 19.21 -9.70
N SER A 238 -12.01 18.00 -9.77
CA SER A 238 -11.27 16.73 -9.92
C SER A 238 -11.96 15.84 -10.95
N VAL A 239 -11.23 14.87 -11.47
CA VAL A 239 -11.80 13.77 -12.25
C VAL A 239 -12.30 12.69 -11.30
N GLU A 240 -13.58 12.34 -11.37
CA GLU A 240 -14.13 11.12 -10.77
C GLU A 240 -14.24 10.05 -11.85
N LEU A 241 -13.56 8.92 -11.65
CA LEU A 241 -13.72 7.71 -12.45
C LEU A 241 -14.49 6.66 -11.67
N GLU A 242 -15.39 5.97 -12.35
CA GLU A 242 -16.01 4.74 -11.87
C GLU A 242 -15.41 3.56 -12.64
N TYR A 243 -14.95 2.56 -11.92
CA TYR A 243 -14.28 1.39 -12.49
C TYR A 243 -14.75 0.11 -11.83
N VAL A 244 -14.48 -1.02 -12.48
CA VAL A 244 -14.94 -2.34 -12.03
C VAL A 244 -13.78 -3.26 -11.71
N VAL A 245 -13.89 -3.91 -10.56
CA VAL A 245 -12.93 -4.91 -10.08
C VAL A 245 -13.66 -6.15 -9.59
N ARG A 246 -12.94 -7.27 -9.54
CA ARG A 246 -13.43 -8.47 -8.84
C ARG A 246 -12.91 -8.50 -7.41
N THR A 247 -13.74 -8.99 -6.50
CA THR A 247 -13.43 -9.21 -5.08
C THR A 247 -13.99 -10.56 -4.63
N ASN A 248 -13.78 -10.90 -3.36
CA ASN A 248 -14.47 -12.01 -2.71
C ASN A 248 -14.74 -11.68 -1.23
N LYS A 249 -15.52 -12.55 -0.59
CA LYS A 249 -15.90 -12.43 0.83
C LYS A 249 -14.74 -12.45 1.85
N TYR A 250 -13.49 -12.68 1.42
CA TYR A 250 -12.34 -12.77 2.34
C TYR A 250 -11.59 -11.45 2.50
N GLY A 251 -12.10 -10.36 1.90
CA GLY A 251 -11.52 -9.03 2.03
C GLY A 251 -10.30 -8.79 1.14
N PRO A 252 -9.72 -7.57 1.22
CA PRO A 252 -8.57 -7.17 0.41
C PRO A 252 -7.31 -7.94 0.81
N ARG A 253 -6.56 -8.38 -0.19
CA ARG A 253 -5.31 -9.13 -0.04
C ARG A 253 -4.26 -8.50 -0.96
N PRO A 254 -3.74 -7.31 -0.63
CA PRO A 254 -2.78 -6.63 -1.49
C PRO A 254 -1.54 -7.50 -1.72
N LEU A 255 -1.04 -7.55 -2.96
CA LEU A 255 0.18 -8.29 -3.29
C LEU A 255 1.41 -7.70 -2.60
N TYR A 256 1.41 -6.40 -2.32
CA TYR A 256 2.49 -5.70 -1.64
C TYR A 256 2.00 -5.05 -0.35
N SER A 257 2.87 -4.99 0.65
CA SER A 257 2.74 -4.12 1.82
C SER A 257 3.86 -3.09 1.79
N SER A 258 3.61 -1.92 2.38
CA SER A 258 4.67 -0.94 2.68
C SER A 258 5.45 -1.36 3.92
N GLY A 259 6.74 -1.06 3.93
CA GLY A 259 7.60 -1.12 5.10
C GLY A 259 8.50 0.11 5.12
N ARG A 260 9.00 0.44 6.31
CA ARG A 260 9.98 1.51 6.52
C ARG A 260 11.21 0.94 7.18
N TYR A 261 12.37 1.30 6.67
CA TYR A 261 13.64 1.10 7.33
C TYR A 261 14.12 2.44 7.87
N ASP A 262 14.39 2.48 9.17
CA ASP A 262 15.00 3.63 9.84
C ASP A 262 16.46 3.32 10.10
N SER A 263 17.36 4.07 9.45
CA SER A 263 18.79 3.89 9.64
C SER A 263 19.22 4.26 11.06
N ARG A 264 20.29 3.64 11.55
CA ARG A 264 20.94 4.09 12.79
C ARG A 264 22.00 5.14 12.55
N GLU A 265 22.52 5.22 11.33
CA GLU A 265 23.53 6.19 10.94
C GLU A 265 23.01 7.62 11.20
N THR A 266 23.81 8.44 11.90
CA THR A 266 23.51 9.84 12.20
C THR A 266 24.49 10.79 11.52
N PHE A 267 23.97 11.92 11.07
CA PHE A 267 24.66 12.95 10.31
C PHE A 267 24.44 14.30 10.99
N SER A 268 25.46 15.16 10.99
CA SER A 268 25.32 16.49 11.58
C SER A 268 24.40 17.40 10.76
N PHE A 269 24.24 17.11 9.47
CA PHE A 269 23.45 17.90 8.55
C PHE A 269 22.39 17.06 7.82
N GLU A 270 21.27 17.70 7.51
CA GLU A 270 20.12 17.04 6.88
C GLU A 270 20.41 16.56 5.46
N ASP A 271 21.13 17.37 4.68
CA ASP A 271 21.52 17.10 3.31
C ASP A 271 22.43 15.86 3.19
N GLU A 272 23.31 15.64 4.16
CA GLU A 272 24.10 14.40 4.26
C GLU A 272 23.20 13.18 4.47
N ALA A 273 22.21 13.29 5.37
CA ALA A 273 21.24 12.21 5.60
C ALA A 273 20.38 11.94 4.35
N VAL A 274 19.90 12.98 3.66
CA VAL A 274 19.14 12.83 2.40
C VAL A 274 19.99 12.16 1.32
N LYS A 275 21.26 12.57 1.19
CA LYS A 275 22.20 11.96 0.24
C LYS A 275 22.40 10.48 0.55
N ALA A 276 22.65 10.13 1.81
CA ALA A 276 22.77 8.74 2.25
C ALA A 276 21.49 7.94 1.95
N ALA A 277 20.31 8.52 2.20
CA ALA A 277 19.02 7.88 1.89
C ALA A 277 18.90 7.52 0.40
N ARG A 278 19.26 8.46 -0.49
CA ARG A 278 19.22 8.28 -1.95
C ARG A 278 20.19 7.19 -2.41
N GLU A 279 21.38 7.14 -1.84
CA GLU A 279 22.40 6.12 -2.16
C GLU A 279 21.98 4.70 -1.75
N LYS A 280 21.06 4.57 -0.77
CA LYS A 280 20.57 3.26 -0.31
C LYS A 280 19.41 2.71 -1.13
N LEU A 281 18.67 3.53 -1.90
CA LEU A 281 17.53 3.06 -2.72
C LEU A 281 17.91 1.92 -3.69
N PRO A 282 19.04 1.97 -4.41
CA PRO A 282 19.47 0.87 -5.27
C PRO A 282 19.81 -0.40 -4.47
N VAL A 283 20.35 -0.27 -3.25
CA VAL A 283 20.71 -1.42 -2.40
C VAL A 283 19.46 -2.20 -1.97
N PHE A 284 18.39 -1.50 -1.59
CA PHE A 284 17.09 -2.13 -1.32
C PHE A 284 16.55 -2.87 -2.55
N SER A 285 16.61 -2.23 -3.72
CA SER A 285 16.17 -2.83 -4.99
C SER A 285 16.96 -4.10 -5.31
N GLN A 286 18.28 -4.10 -5.11
CA GLN A 286 19.14 -5.27 -5.26
C GLN A 286 18.82 -6.38 -4.25
N ALA A 287 18.43 -6.01 -3.02
CA ALA A 287 17.98 -6.95 -2.00
C ALA A 287 16.61 -7.60 -2.31
N GLY A 288 15.89 -7.09 -3.32
CA GLY A 288 14.55 -7.55 -3.70
C GLY A 288 13.42 -6.84 -2.95
N LEU A 289 13.71 -5.68 -2.37
CA LEU A 289 12.72 -4.75 -1.80
C LEU A 289 12.55 -3.58 -2.78
N ALA A 290 11.34 -3.29 -3.22
CA ALA A 290 11.12 -2.16 -4.12
C ALA A 290 11.15 -0.86 -3.32
N ALA A 291 12.29 -0.17 -3.30
CA ALA A 291 12.43 1.11 -2.59
C ALA A 291 11.53 2.16 -3.23
N VAL A 292 10.78 2.90 -2.43
CA VAL A 292 9.84 3.94 -2.87
C VAL A 292 10.48 5.32 -2.71
N GLN A 293 10.88 5.67 -1.49
CA GLN A 293 11.43 6.98 -1.16
C GLN A 293 12.48 6.87 -0.06
N GLY A 294 13.57 7.62 -0.21
CA GLY A 294 14.55 7.88 0.85
C GLY A 294 14.40 9.31 1.34
N PHE A 295 14.39 9.52 2.66
CA PHE A 295 14.19 10.85 3.25
C PHE A 295 14.96 10.99 4.57
N SER A 296 15.24 12.23 4.96
CA SER A 296 15.84 12.58 6.24
C SER A 296 14.81 12.58 7.36
N ARG A 297 15.26 12.30 8.58
CA ARG A 297 14.50 12.48 9.82
C ARG A 297 15.41 13.04 10.89
N LYS A 298 14.86 13.87 11.77
CA LYS A 298 15.62 14.42 12.89
C LYS A 298 15.73 13.40 14.02
N VAL A 299 16.94 13.21 14.54
CA VAL A 299 17.22 12.33 15.69
C VAL A 299 18.04 13.13 16.70
N ASN A 300 17.40 13.58 17.78
CA ASN A 300 17.98 14.49 18.76
C ASN A 300 18.46 15.82 18.11
N ARG A 301 19.77 16.06 18.10
CA ARG A 301 20.41 17.23 17.48
C ARG A 301 20.92 16.96 16.07
N ASP A 302 20.94 15.70 15.67
CA ASP A 302 21.47 15.22 14.40
C ASP A 302 20.33 14.77 13.48
N TYR A 303 20.70 14.27 12.32
CA TYR A 303 19.79 13.73 11.30
C TYR A 303 20.12 12.27 11.05
N SER A 304 19.11 11.48 10.75
CA SER A 304 19.26 10.13 10.21
C SER A 304 18.42 10.02 8.94
N TYR A 305 18.48 8.90 8.26
CA TYR A 305 17.65 8.66 7.09
C TYR A 305 16.71 7.48 7.29
N SER A 306 15.65 7.49 6.49
CA SER A 306 14.71 6.40 6.38
C SER A 306 14.47 6.06 4.91
N VAL A 307 14.12 4.80 4.65
CA VAL A 307 13.74 4.30 3.33
C VAL A 307 12.40 3.61 3.44
N ASP A 308 11.39 4.16 2.75
CA ASP A 308 10.13 3.46 2.52
C ASP A 308 10.32 2.48 1.36
N TYR A 309 9.81 1.26 1.50
CA TYR A 309 9.90 0.21 0.50
C TYR A 309 8.63 -0.64 0.44
N LEU A 310 8.45 -1.36 -0.66
CA LEU A 310 7.40 -2.35 -0.82
C LEU A 310 7.96 -3.77 -0.67
N VAL A 311 7.23 -4.59 0.06
CA VAL A 311 7.51 -6.02 0.24
C VAL A 311 6.34 -6.85 -0.24
N ARG A 312 6.62 -7.93 -0.96
CA ARG A 312 5.57 -8.83 -1.45
C ARG A 312 4.97 -9.63 -0.30
N ASN A 313 3.66 -9.72 -0.25
CA ASN A 313 2.93 -10.55 0.69
C ASN A 313 2.84 -11.99 0.20
N ILE A 314 3.22 -12.92 1.05
CA ILE A 314 3.05 -14.36 0.92
C ILE A 314 1.88 -14.75 1.82
N TYR A 315 0.83 -15.26 1.21
CA TYR A 315 -0.33 -15.71 1.96
C TYR A 315 -0.31 -17.23 2.14
N GLN A 316 -0.19 -17.70 3.37
CA GLN A 316 -0.11 -19.13 3.70
C GLN A 316 -0.86 -19.43 5.00
N GLY A 317 -1.66 -20.51 5.00
CA GLY A 317 -2.33 -20.99 6.22
C GLY A 317 -3.29 -20.00 6.88
N GLY A 318 -3.81 -19.03 6.13
CA GLY A 318 -4.65 -17.95 6.66
C GLY A 318 -3.89 -16.72 7.16
N ALA A 319 -2.57 -16.80 7.31
CA ALA A 319 -1.70 -15.69 7.69
C ALA A 319 -1.07 -14.98 6.49
N VAL A 320 -0.49 -13.81 6.75
CA VAL A 320 0.26 -12.99 5.80
C VAL A 320 1.71 -12.92 6.27
N TYR A 321 2.64 -13.24 5.38
CA TYR A 321 4.07 -13.20 5.64
C TYR A 321 4.73 -12.29 4.62
N PRO A 322 5.55 -11.31 5.01
CA PRO A 322 6.32 -10.54 4.05
C PRO A 322 7.38 -11.45 3.41
N SER A 323 7.63 -11.30 2.12
CA SER A 323 8.62 -12.09 1.38
C SER A 323 10.05 -11.85 1.84
N ALA A 324 10.28 -10.70 2.47
CA ALA A 324 11.55 -10.31 3.05
C ALA A 324 11.31 -9.45 4.30
N VAL A 325 12.24 -9.52 5.24
CA VAL A 325 12.23 -8.69 6.46
C VAL A 325 13.61 -8.11 6.67
N VAL A 326 13.67 -6.88 7.19
CA VAL A 326 14.92 -6.33 7.69
C VAL A 326 15.17 -6.91 9.08
N LYS A 327 16.36 -7.46 9.31
CA LYS A 327 16.81 -7.98 10.60
C LYS A 327 18.09 -7.27 10.99
N THR A 328 18.34 -7.24 12.30
CA THR A 328 19.59 -6.73 12.86
C THR A 328 20.42 -7.88 13.38
N TYR A 329 21.68 -7.90 13.00
CA TYR A 329 22.74 -8.69 13.62
C TYR A 329 23.51 -7.79 14.58
N GLN A 330 23.65 -8.21 15.83
CA GLN A 330 24.51 -7.58 16.83
C GLN A 330 25.75 -8.44 17.02
N ALA A 331 26.94 -7.86 16.87
CA ALA A 331 28.17 -8.57 17.18
C ALA A 331 28.25 -8.85 18.69
N ALA A 332 28.60 -10.09 19.04
CA ALA A 332 28.88 -10.46 20.43
C ALA A 332 30.28 -10.00 20.87
N GLU A 333 31.15 -9.73 19.91
CA GLU A 333 32.52 -9.28 20.12
C GLU A 333 32.57 -7.79 20.47
N THR A 334 33.54 -7.45 21.31
CA THR A 334 33.87 -6.08 21.69
C THR A 334 35.34 -5.81 21.40
N PHE A 335 35.63 -4.61 20.90
CA PHE A 335 36.94 -4.17 20.43
C PHE A 335 37.44 -3.00 21.28
N SER A 336 38.75 -2.92 21.50
CA SER A 336 39.32 -1.80 22.27
C SER A 336 39.38 -0.51 21.45
N PHE A 337 39.40 -0.62 20.12
CA PHE A 337 39.46 0.51 19.19
C PHE A 337 38.32 0.49 18.18
N GLU A 338 37.85 1.68 17.81
CA GLU A 338 36.80 1.86 16.81
C GLU A 338 37.21 1.29 15.44
N SER A 339 38.46 1.51 15.02
CA SER A 339 39.00 1.01 13.75
C SER A 339 39.03 -0.52 13.65
N GLU A 340 39.20 -1.21 14.79
CA GLU A 340 39.12 -2.68 14.84
C GLU A 340 37.67 -3.15 14.65
N ALA A 341 36.72 -2.48 15.31
CA ALA A 341 35.30 -2.76 15.14
C ALA A 341 34.83 -2.49 13.70
N GLU A 342 35.29 -1.40 13.08
CA GLU A 342 35.00 -1.09 11.67
C GLU A 342 35.54 -2.16 10.72
N THR A 343 36.78 -2.60 10.92
CA THR A 343 37.40 -3.65 10.11
C THR A 343 36.60 -4.95 10.22
N ALA A 344 36.28 -5.37 11.44
CA ALA A 344 35.46 -6.57 11.69
C ALA A 344 34.04 -6.44 11.10
N MET A 345 33.43 -5.26 11.18
CA MET A 345 32.13 -4.97 10.60
C MET A 345 32.15 -5.10 9.06
N GLN A 346 33.20 -4.60 8.40
CA GLN A 346 33.37 -4.71 6.94
C GLN A 346 33.57 -6.17 6.51
N GLU A 347 34.41 -6.92 7.22
CA GLU A 347 34.60 -8.36 6.97
C GLU A 347 33.29 -9.13 7.13
N LYS A 348 32.53 -8.83 8.20
CA LYS A 348 31.22 -9.46 8.43
C LYS A 348 30.20 -9.07 7.37
N THR A 349 30.21 -7.81 6.92
CA THR A 349 29.36 -7.33 5.82
C THR A 349 29.64 -8.10 4.53
N ALA A 350 30.92 -8.29 4.18
CA ALA A 350 31.31 -9.08 3.03
C ALA A 350 30.87 -10.54 3.15
N ALA A 351 30.97 -11.13 4.34
CA ALA A 351 30.49 -12.49 4.61
C ALA A 351 28.97 -12.62 4.47
N PHE A 352 28.19 -11.66 4.99
CA PHE A 352 26.73 -11.61 4.83
C PHE A 352 26.33 -11.51 3.35
N ASN A 353 26.92 -10.57 2.62
CA ASN A 353 26.65 -10.39 1.20
C ASN A 353 27.01 -11.65 0.39
N SER A 354 28.13 -12.30 0.71
CA SER A 354 28.54 -13.57 0.08
C SER A 354 27.59 -14.73 0.40
N ALA A 355 26.94 -14.70 1.57
CA ALA A 355 25.90 -15.65 1.95
C ALA A 355 24.52 -15.31 1.36
N GLY A 356 24.40 -14.24 0.56
CA GLY A 356 23.14 -13.79 -0.03
C GLY A 356 22.23 -13.06 0.97
N LEU A 357 22.78 -12.56 2.07
CA LEU A 357 22.11 -11.68 3.03
C LEU A 357 22.57 -10.24 2.76
N THR A 358 21.81 -9.50 1.97
CA THR A 358 22.17 -8.13 1.59
C THR A 358 22.15 -7.23 2.82
N VAL A 359 23.30 -6.67 3.18
CA VAL A 359 23.42 -5.65 4.24
C VAL A 359 22.99 -4.29 3.68
N ILE A 360 22.08 -3.64 4.40
CA ILE A 360 21.48 -2.35 4.03
C ILE A 360 21.87 -1.21 4.97
N GLY A 361 22.34 -1.55 6.17
CA GLY A 361 22.88 -0.60 7.15
C GLY A 361 23.92 -1.25 8.04
N SER A 362 24.80 -0.43 8.57
CA SER A 362 25.88 -0.88 9.44
C SER A 362 26.32 0.28 10.33
N GLU A 363 26.60 0.00 11.60
CA GLU A 363 27.02 1.03 12.57
C GLU A 363 27.98 0.42 13.59
N VAL A 364 29.02 1.16 13.94
CA VAL A 364 29.89 0.87 15.10
C VAL A 364 29.34 1.62 16.31
N ILE A 365 29.09 0.88 17.39
CA ILE A 365 28.49 1.37 18.62
C ILE A 365 29.53 1.31 19.74
N ARG A 366 29.75 2.44 20.42
CA ARG A 366 30.57 2.48 21.63
C ARG A 366 29.79 1.96 22.84
N THR A 367 30.30 0.90 23.48
CA THR A 367 29.73 0.29 24.69
C THR A 367 30.70 0.47 25.85
N GLY A 368 30.58 1.59 26.57
CA GLY A 368 31.47 1.94 27.66
C GLY A 368 32.87 2.37 27.17
N ARG A 369 33.88 1.54 27.42
CA ARG A 369 35.26 1.75 26.93
C ARG A 369 35.57 1.02 25.62
N ASP A 370 34.71 0.08 25.25
CA ASP A 370 34.90 -0.78 24.08
C ASP A 370 33.92 -0.39 22.96
N TYR A 371 34.14 -0.96 21.78
CA TYR A 371 33.34 -0.79 20.59
C TYR A 371 32.75 -2.13 20.15
N THR A 372 31.55 -2.12 19.59
CA THR A 372 30.92 -3.28 18.94
C THR A 372 30.29 -2.79 17.64
N TYR A 373 29.67 -3.67 16.86
CA TYR A 373 28.99 -3.27 15.63
C TYR A 373 27.66 -3.98 15.45
N VAL A 374 26.79 -3.34 14.67
CA VAL A 374 25.51 -3.88 14.21
C VAL A 374 25.43 -3.84 12.70
N LEU A 375 24.75 -4.84 12.13
CA LEU A 375 24.43 -4.90 10.71
C LEU A 375 22.92 -5.05 10.55
N ASP A 376 22.32 -4.21 9.73
CA ASP A 376 20.95 -4.40 9.26
C ASP A 376 20.97 -5.07 7.90
N TYR A 377 20.24 -6.16 7.75
CA TYR A 377 20.28 -7.00 6.55
C TYR A 377 18.89 -7.50 6.17
N VAL A 378 18.71 -7.79 4.88
CA VAL A 378 17.46 -8.30 4.34
C VAL A 378 17.47 -9.83 4.36
N ALA A 379 16.55 -10.43 5.12
CA ALA A 379 16.33 -11.88 5.19
C ALA A 379 15.07 -12.28 4.41
N LYS A 380 15.18 -13.26 3.51
CA LYS A 380 14.06 -13.71 2.65
C LYS A 380 13.31 -14.89 3.29
N ALA A 381 11.97 -14.89 3.20
CA ALA A 381 11.09 -15.83 3.89
C ALA A 381 11.17 -17.32 3.46
N GLN A 382 12.03 -17.67 2.51
CA GLN A 382 12.19 -19.05 1.99
C GLN A 382 13.65 -19.47 1.82
N GLN A 383 14.61 -18.76 2.44
CA GLN A 383 16.01 -19.20 2.44
C GLN A 383 16.18 -20.45 3.34
N PRO A 384 16.91 -21.50 2.88
CA PRO A 384 17.17 -22.69 3.69
C PRO A 384 17.77 -22.31 5.05
N GLY A 385 17.18 -22.80 6.14
CA GLY A 385 17.63 -22.48 7.51
C GLY A 385 17.06 -21.18 8.12
N SER A 386 16.30 -20.38 7.36
CA SER A 386 15.54 -19.28 7.94
C SER A 386 14.18 -19.78 8.43
N PRO A 387 13.85 -19.70 9.74
CA PRO A 387 12.48 -19.90 10.17
C PRO A 387 11.59 -18.90 9.42
N LEU A 388 10.39 -19.34 9.02
CA LEU A 388 9.39 -18.43 8.46
C LEU A 388 9.32 -17.20 9.37
N PRO A 389 9.39 -15.97 8.82
CA PRO A 389 9.20 -14.78 9.64
C PRO A 389 7.88 -14.93 10.40
N ALA A 390 7.80 -14.39 11.62
CA ALA A 390 6.52 -14.34 12.32
C ALA A 390 5.46 -13.77 11.35
N PRO A 391 4.22 -14.28 11.36
CA PRO A 391 3.18 -13.72 10.52
C PRO A 391 3.17 -12.21 10.75
N ALA A 392 3.18 -11.43 9.66
CA ALA A 392 2.84 -10.02 9.79
C ALA A 392 1.48 -10.04 10.48
N ALA A 393 1.42 -9.48 11.69
CA ALA A 393 0.16 -9.37 12.41
C ALA A 393 -0.82 -8.74 11.41
N ALA A 394 -1.85 -9.51 11.03
CA ALA A 394 -2.74 -9.14 9.94
C ALA A 394 -3.29 -7.75 10.25
N GLY A 395 -2.78 -6.74 9.54
CA GLY A 395 -3.07 -5.34 9.82
C GLY A 395 -2.89 -4.95 11.30
N ARG A 396 -1.68 -5.06 11.87
CA ARG A 396 -1.33 -4.04 12.88
C ARG A 396 -1.48 -2.71 12.13
N PRO A 397 -2.43 -1.84 12.51
CA PRO A 397 -2.43 -0.50 11.96
C PRO A 397 -1.06 0.09 12.25
N ASP A 398 -0.49 0.80 11.29
CA ASP A 398 0.74 1.53 11.53
C ASP A 398 0.50 2.36 12.79
N SER A 399 1.42 2.30 13.76
CA SER A 399 1.32 3.08 15.01
C SER A 399 1.04 4.56 14.72
N TRP A 400 1.50 5.02 13.55
CA TRP A 400 1.23 6.31 12.96
C TRP A 400 -0.25 6.62 12.68
N ASP A 401 -1.07 5.66 12.24
CA ASP A 401 -2.50 5.87 12.01
C ASP A 401 -3.26 5.99 13.34
N ILE A 402 -2.87 5.22 14.36
CA ILE A 402 -3.38 5.35 15.74
C ILE A 402 -2.98 6.71 16.31
N GLU A 403 -1.73 7.11 16.17
CA GLU A 403 -1.20 8.41 16.62
C GLU A 403 -1.92 9.58 15.93
N ARG A 404 -2.13 9.50 14.61
CA ARG A 404 -2.85 10.52 13.84
C ARG A 404 -4.33 10.59 14.23
N ALA A 405 -4.98 9.44 14.46
CA ALA A 405 -6.35 9.40 14.94
C ALA A 405 -6.44 10.04 16.33
N ALA A 406 -5.53 9.69 17.25
CA ALA A 406 -5.44 10.28 18.59
C ALA A 406 -5.25 11.80 18.54
N LYS A 407 -4.31 12.30 17.74
CA LYS A 407 -4.08 13.75 17.54
C LYS A 407 -5.29 14.47 16.95
N THR A 408 -6.01 13.82 16.03
CA THR A 408 -7.25 14.37 15.47
C THR A 408 -8.34 14.50 16.53
N VAL A 409 -8.53 13.47 17.37
CA VAL A 409 -9.49 13.51 18.49
C VAL A 409 -9.11 14.63 19.47
N VAL A 410 -7.83 14.75 19.83
CA VAL A 410 -7.34 15.82 20.72
C VAL A 410 -7.65 17.21 20.14
N SER A 411 -7.32 17.44 18.87
CA SER A 411 -7.56 18.74 18.22
C SER A 411 -9.05 19.08 18.09
N LEU A 412 -9.91 18.10 17.80
CA LEU A 412 -11.36 18.33 17.72
C LEU A 412 -12.01 18.53 19.09
N ALA A 413 -11.48 17.89 20.14
CA ALA A 413 -11.96 18.07 21.51
C ALA A 413 -11.78 19.51 22.02
N GLU A 414 -10.76 20.24 21.55
CA GLU A 414 -10.55 21.66 21.90
C GLU A 414 -11.68 22.58 21.38
N LYS A 415 -12.49 22.12 20.42
CA LYS A 415 -13.59 22.86 19.80
C LYS A 415 -14.95 22.16 19.96
N ALA A 416 -15.07 21.28 20.94
CA ALA A 416 -16.22 20.37 21.09
C ALA A 416 -17.58 21.09 21.12
N ASP A 417 -17.63 22.30 21.67
CA ASP A 417 -18.85 23.11 21.83
C ASP A 417 -19.32 23.79 20.53
N SER A 418 -18.45 23.86 19.51
CA SER A 418 -18.68 24.55 18.25
C SER A 418 -18.47 23.68 17.00
N LEU A 419 -18.38 22.34 17.14
CA LEU A 419 -18.15 21.45 15.99
C LEU A 419 -19.29 21.50 14.97
N SER A 420 -18.92 21.70 13.70
CA SER A 420 -19.80 21.52 12.55
C SER A 420 -20.23 20.06 12.39
N LEU A 421 -21.28 19.79 11.59
CA LEU A 421 -21.78 18.43 11.36
C LEU A 421 -20.70 17.49 10.78
N SER A 422 -19.89 17.99 9.85
CA SER A 422 -18.80 17.23 9.24
C SER A 422 -17.67 16.93 10.23
N GLU A 423 -17.33 17.87 11.10
CA GLU A 423 -16.34 17.65 12.16
C GLU A 423 -16.84 16.67 13.23
N ARG A 424 -18.14 16.67 13.54
CA ARG A 424 -18.74 15.66 14.44
C ARG A 424 -18.64 14.25 13.85
N ARG A 425 -18.98 14.07 12.58
CA ARG A 425 -18.80 12.78 11.89
C ARG A 425 -17.34 12.35 11.87
N ARG A 426 -16.43 13.29 11.58
CA ARG A 426 -14.99 13.01 11.62
C ARG A 426 -14.51 12.62 13.01
N LEU A 427 -15.04 13.23 14.07
CA LEU A 427 -14.73 12.86 15.46
C LEU A 427 -15.23 11.45 15.77
N GLU A 428 -16.46 11.14 15.39
CA GLU A 428 -17.08 9.82 15.54
C GLU A 428 -16.26 8.74 14.83
N ASP A 429 -15.94 8.92 13.54
CA ASP A 429 -15.13 7.99 12.75
C ASP A 429 -13.76 7.70 13.41
N LYS A 430 -13.12 8.72 14.01
CA LYS A 430 -11.83 8.56 14.67
C LYS A 430 -11.93 7.88 16.03
N LEU A 431 -12.99 8.14 16.79
CA LEU A 431 -13.24 7.42 18.03
C LEU A 431 -13.59 5.95 17.78
N GLU A 432 -14.42 5.65 16.79
CA GLU A 432 -14.74 4.27 16.39
C GLU A 432 -13.48 3.51 15.94
N TYR A 433 -12.63 4.17 15.14
CA TYR A 433 -11.34 3.62 14.74
C TYR A 433 -10.46 3.31 15.96
N LEU A 434 -10.29 4.25 16.89
CA LEU A 434 -9.50 4.02 18.11
C LEU A 434 -10.11 2.95 19.02
N ASP A 435 -11.44 2.88 19.09
CA ASP A 435 -12.15 1.89 19.89
C ASP A 435 -11.97 0.47 19.34
N SER A 436 -11.67 0.29 18.05
CA SER A 436 -11.39 -1.03 17.50
C SER A 436 -10.10 -1.68 18.01
N PHE A 437 -9.26 -0.95 18.77
CA PHE A 437 -7.99 -1.44 19.32
C PHE A 437 -8.09 -1.90 20.78
N SER A 438 -7.25 -2.87 21.13
CA SER A 438 -7.04 -3.29 22.51
C SER A 438 -6.14 -2.30 23.28
N ALA A 439 -6.23 -2.30 24.61
CA ALA A 439 -5.38 -1.49 25.48
C ALA A 439 -3.88 -1.67 25.18
N ALA A 440 -3.42 -2.92 24.99
CA ALA A 440 -2.04 -3.23 24.65
C ALA A 440 -1.60 -2.63 23.30
N GLN A 441 -2.50 -2.56 22.31
CA GLN A 441 -2.19 -1.94 21.02
C GLN A 441 -2.12 -0.41 21.11
N LEU A 442 -2.97 0.21 21.93
CA LEU A 442 -2.89 1.64 22.19
C LEU A 442 -1.65 2.00 23.01
N ASP A 443 -1.24 1.13 23.95
CA ASP A 443 0.00 1.26 24.72
C ASP A 443 1.25 1.14 23.86
N ASP A 444 1.29 0.15 22.95
CA ASP A 444 2.41 -0.01 22.01
C ASP A 444 2.51 1.17 21.03
N ALA A 445 1.39 1.81 20.69
CA ALA A 445 1.33 2.81 19.62
C ALA A 445 1.47 4.27 20.08
N LEU A 446 1.07 4.60 21.31
CA LEU A 446 1.04 5.98 21.81
C LEU A 446 2.08 6.20 22.91
N MET A 447 2.86 7.27 22.80
CA MET A 447 3.75 7.67 23.88
C MET A 447 2.94 8.13 25.10
N LEU A 448 3.49 7.98 26.31
CA LEU A 448 2.80 8.33 27.57
C LEU A 448 2.20 9.76 27.58
N GLY A 449 2.86 10.71 26.93
CA GLY A 449 2.35 12.08 26.77
C GLY A 449 1.10 12.15 25.88
N GLU A 450 1.06 11.38 24.81
CA GLU A 450 -0.07 11.30 23.87
C GLU A 450 -1.26 10.59 24.48
N GLN A 451 -1.03 9.52 25.24
CA GLN A 451 -2.07 8.85 26.02
C GLN A 451 -2.75 9.80 27.01
N ARG A 452 -1.95 10.62 27.73
CA ARG A 452 -2.49 11.62 28.68
C ARG A 452 -3.32 12.68 27.95
N ALA A 453 -2.84 13.17 26.81
CA ALA A 453 -3.57 14.13 25.99
C ALA A 453 -4.89 13.55 25.47
N LEU A 454 -4.87 12.32 24.95
CA LEU A 454 -6.04 11.63 24.45
C LEU A 454 -7.06 11.32 25.56
N ARG A 455 -6.62 10.85 26.73
CA ARG A 455 -7.49 10.70 27.91
C ARG A 455 -8.15 12.02 28.30
N SER A 456 -7.38 13.12 28.31
CA SER A 456 -7.93 14.44 28.61
C SER A 456 -8.97 14.87 27.58
N ALA A 457 -8.71 14.66 26.29
CA ALA A 457 -9.64 14.95 25.20
C ALA A 457 -10.94 14.14 25.32
N CYS A 458 -10.84 12.84 25.61
CA CYS A 458 -12.01 11.98 25.81
C CYS A 458 -12.89 12.45 26.99
N ARG A 459 -12.28 12.91 28.10
CA ARG A 459 -13.02 13.50 29.22
C ARG A 459 -13.76 14.78 28.83
N THR A 460 -13.13 15.64 28.03
CA THR A 460 -13.76 16.86 27.50
C THR A 460 -14.96 16.51 26.64
N ILE A 461 -14.79 15.59 25.69
CA ILE A 461 -15.87 15.11 24.80
C ILE A 461 -17.03 14.53 25.61
N ARG A 462 -16.75 13.66 26.59
CA ARG A 462 -17.77 13.03 27.45
C ARG A 462 -18.62 14.04 28.23
N ARG A 463 -18.02 15.17 28.64
CA ARG A 463 -18.69 16.23 29.41
C ARG A 463 -19.53 17.17 28.53
N GLU A 464 -19.30 17.20 27.21
CA GLU A 464 -19.97 18.14 26.31
C GLU A 464 -21.38 17.67 25.96
N LEU A 465 -22.40 18.31 26.55
CA LEU A 465 -23.80 17.92 26.41
C LEU A 465 -24.37 18.16 25.01
N LYS A 466 -23.72 18.99 24.18
CA LYS A 466 -24.14 19.28 22.80
C LYS A 466 -23.77 18.17 21.80
N LEU A 467 -22.93 17.22 22.20
CA LEU A 467 -22.55 16.10 21.36
C LEU A 467 -23.57 14.95 21.47
N PRO A 468 -23.82 14.22 20.36
CA PRO A 468 -24.59 12.97 20.38
C PRO A 468 -24.11 12.03 21.47
N ARG A 469 -25.03 11.22 22.01
CA ARG A 469 -24.72 10.24 23.05
C ARG A 469 -23.68 9.22 22.58
N ASP A 470 -23.80 8.73 21.36
CA ASP A 470 -22.93 7.69 20.79
C ASP A 470 -21.45 8.13 20.74
N ILE A 471 -21.19 9.40 20.39
CA ILE A 471 -19.83 9.99 20.42
C ILE A 471 -19.28 10.03 21.85
N ARG A 472 -20.12 10.34 22.85
CA ARG A 472 -19.70 10.37 24.25
C ARG A 472 -19.43 8.98 24.80
N ASP A 473 -20.23 7.99 24.42
CA ASP A 473 -20.08 6.60 24.82
C ASP A 473 -18.79 6.00 24.19
N LEU A 474 -18.50 6.31 22.92
CA LEU A 474 -17.22 5.96 22.28
C LEU A 474 -16.01 6.59 22.98
N ALA A 475 -16.10 7.88 23.33
CA ALA A 475 -15.03 8.57 24.06
C ALA A 475 -14.79 7.94 25.45
N GLU A 476 -15.83 7.50 26.14
CA GLU A 476 -15.72 6.77 27.40
C GLU A 476 -15.04 5.41 27.23
N SER A 477 -15.41 4.66 26.19
CA SER A 477 -14.80 3.37 25.87
C SER A 477 -13.31 3.50 25.58
N VAL A 478 -12.92 4.47 24.74
CA VAL A 478 -11.50 4.77 24.45
C VAL A 478 -10.77 5.25 25.70
N GLU A 479 -11.37 6.11 26.53
CA GLU A 479 -10.78 6.55 27.82
C GLU A 479 -10.48 5.35 28.75
N SER A 480 -11.34 4.34 28.76
CA SER A 480 -11.19 3.16 29.64
C SER A 480 -10.08 2.19 29.19
N LYS A 481 -9.73 2.21 27.90
CA LYS A 481 -8.68 1.38 27.30
C LYS A 481 -7.29 1.98 27.43
N LEU A 482 -7.22 3.32 27.45
CA LEU A 482 -5.99 4.07 27.72
C LEU A 482 -5.65 3.99 29.18
#